data_AF-A0A356AYW6-F1
#
_entry.id   AF-A0A356AYW6-F1
#
_cell.length_a   1.000
_cell.length_b   1.000
_cell.length_c   1.000
_cell.angle_alpha   90.00
_cell.angle_beta   90.00
_cell.angle_gamma   90.00
#
_symmetry.space_group_name_H-M   'P 1'
#
loop_
_entity.id
_entity.type
_entity.pdbx_description
1 polymer ?
#
loop_
_entity_poly.entity_id
_entity_poly.type
_entity_poly.pdbx_seq_one_letter_code
_entity_poly.pdbx_strand_id
1 'polypeptide(L)'
;MKTDSVIVGPNVFKVRQLNTVIVGSGAAGLNAADCLFNKGVTDIALVTEGMNMGTSRNTGSDKQTYYKLSTGGDVPDSPLEMAKDLMDGGSMHGDIALTEAASSFRGFAKLIDLGVPF
;
A
#
# COMPACT_ATOMS: atom_id res chain seq x y z
N MET A 1 19.23 -12.63 0.96
CA MET A 1 18.48 -13.75 0.36
C MET A 1 19.34 -14.99 0.28
N LYS A 2 18.96 -16.06 0.99
CA LYS A 2 19.59 -17.39 0.88
C LYS A 2 18.81 -18.23 -0.13
N THR A 3 19.50 -19.09 -0.86
CA THR A 3 18.90 -20.00 -1.85
C THR A 3 19.10 -21.45 -1.41
N ASP A 4 18.06 -22.24 -1.54
CA ASP A 4 18.04 -23.66 -1.20
C ASP A 4 17.18 -24.43 -2.23
N SER A 5 17.00 -25.73 -2.04
CA SER A 5 16.12 -26.56 -2.85
C SER A 5 15.35 -27.56 -1.99
N VAL A 6 14.09 -27.81 -2.35
CA VAL A 6 13.29 -28.88 -1.74
C VAL A 6 12.87 -29.88 -2.81
N ILE A 7 12.97 -31.16 -2.49
CA ILE A 7 12.54 -32.25 -3.37
C ILE A 7 11.15 -32.69 -2.93
N VAL A 8 10.20 -32.69 -3.86
CA VAL A 8 8.84 -33.18 -3.64
C VAL A 8 8.50 -34.18 -4.74
N GLY A 9 8.57 -35.47 -4.42
CA GLY A 9 8.46 -36.55 -5.39
C GLY A 9 9.60 -36.51 -6.42
N PRO A 10 9.31 -36.55 -7.74
CA PRO A 10 10.33 -36.44 -8.78
C PRO A 10 10.77 -34.99 -9.06
N ASN A 11 10.16 -33.98 -8.42
CA ASN A 11 10.37 -32.58 -8.73
C ASN A 11 11.34 -31.91 -7.75
N VAL A 12 12.20 -31.03 -8.26
CA VAL A 12 13.11 -30.19 -7.48
C VAL A 12 12.65 -28.74 -7.57
N PHE A 13 12.32 -28.14 -6.43
CA PHE A 13 11.88 -26.75 -6.33
C PHE A 13 12.99 -25.88 -5.77
N LYS A 14 13.22 -24.73 -6.40
CA LYS A 14 14.11 -23.70 -5.83
C LYS A 14 13.40 -23.00 -4.68
N VAL A 15 14.09 -22.89 -3.55
CA VAL A 15 13.61 -22.18 -2.36
C VAL A 15 14.42 -20.90 -2.21
N ARG A 16 13.73 -19.78 -1.99
CA ARG A 16 14.35 -18.51 -1.63
C ARG A 16 13.92 -18.17 -0.21
N GLN A 17 14.89 -17.98 0.67
CA GLN A 17 14.65 -17.51 2.03
C GLN A 17 15.01 -16.03 2.11
N LEU A 18 14.08 -15.26 2.65
CA LEU A 18 14.15 -13.81 2.77
C LEU A 18 13.40 -13.36 4.01
N ASN A 19 13.62 -12.12 4.44
CA ASN A 19 12.92 -11.55 5.58
C ASN A 19 11.44 -11.31 5.26
N THR A 20 11.13 -10.67 4.12
CA THR A 20 9.75 -10.30 3.77
C THR A 20 9.47 -10.49 2.27
N VAL A 21 8.43 -11.26 1.93
CA VAL A 21 7.89 -11.37 0.56
C VAL A 21 6.66 -10.49 0.41
N ILE A 22 6.61 -9.73 -0.68
CA ILE A 22 5.50 -8.83 -1.03
C ILE A 22 4.85 -9.39 -2.28
N VAL A 23 3.55 -9.65 -2.24
CA VAL A 23 2.81 -10.23 -3.37
C VAL A 23 1.95 -9.15 -4.02
N GLY A 24 2.22 -8.89 -5.29
CA GLY A 24 1.57 -7.87 -6.11
C GLY A 24 2.38 -6.58 -6.23
N SER A 25 2.51 -6.06 -7.46
CA SER A 25 3.20 -4.80 -7.76
C SER A 25 2.23 -3.64 -8.01
N GLY A 26 1.12 -3.60 -7.28
CA GLY A 26 0.23 -2.44 -7.23
C GLY A 26 0.79 -1.32 -6.33
N ALA A 27 0.07 -0.20 -6.20
CA ALA A 27 0.50 0.92 -5.37
C ALA A 27 0.81 0.49 -3.92
N ALA A 28 -0.06 -0.31 -3.31
CA ALA A 28 0.14 -0.82 -1.95
C ALA A 28 1.41 -1.68 -1.82
N GLY A 29 1.66 -2.60 -2.76
CA GLY A 29 2.83 -3.49 -2.73
C GLY A 29 4.15 -2.73 -2.95
N LEU A 30 4.15 -1.79 -3.90
CA LEU A 30 5.32 -0.93 -4.14
C LEU A 30 5.59 0.01 -2.96
N ASN A 31 4.53 0.59 -2.38
CA ASN A 31 4.64 1.42 -1.18
C ASN A 31 5.17 0.62 0.02
N ALA A 32 4.74 -0.63 0.19
CA ALA A 32 5.26 -1.52 1.22
C ALA A 32 6.76 -1.82 1.02
N ALA A 33 7.18 -2.11 -0.22
CA ALA A 33 8.58 -2.36 -0.54
C ALA A 33 9.46 -1.14 -0.21
N ASP A 34 9.03 0.05 -0.62
CA ASP A 34 9.72 1.31 -0.34
C ASP A 34 9.81 1.60 1.17
N CYS A 35 8.69 1.44 1.90
CA CYS A 35 8.67 1.64 3.35
C CYS A 35 9.58 0.66 4.10
N LEU A 36 9.62 -0.62 3.70
CA LEU A 36 10.52 -1.62 4.28
C LEU A 36 11.98 -1.26 4.05
N PHE A 37 12.31 -0.87 2.82
CA PHE A 37 13.67 -0.46 2.46
C PHE A 37 14.12 0.76 3.26
N ASN A 38 13.27 1.78 3.37
CA ASN A 38 13.52 2.98 4.17
C ASN A 38 13.66 2.69 5.67
N LYS A 39 13.06 1.60 6.17
CA LYS A 39 13.20 1.11 7.55
C LYS A 39 14.41 0.20 7.76
N GLY A 40 15.25 -0.01 6.73
CA GLY A 40 16.44 -0.85 6.78
C GLY A 40 16.17 -2.35 6.54
N VAL A 41 14.92 -2.75 6.24
CA VAL A 41 14.58 -4.12 5.86
C VAL A 41 14.76 -4.26 4.35
N THR A 42 15.94 -4.70 3.94
CA THR A 42 16.34 -4.75 2.53
C THR A 42 16.34 -6.17 1.95
N ASP A 43 16.30 -7.21 2.78
CA ASP A 43 16.16 -8.60 2.33
C ASP A 43 14.70 -8.93 1.97
N ILE A 44 14.22 -8.30 0.91
CA ILE A 44 12.83 -8.36 0.45
C ILE A 44 12.74 -8.90 -0.98
N ALA A 45 11.58 -9.44 -1.34
CA ALA A 45 11.25 -9.76 -2.73
C ALA A 45 9.83 -9.33 -3.06
N LEU A 46 9.65 -8.80 -4.28
CA LEU A 46 8.36 -8.50 -4.87
C LEU A 46 8.00 -9.60 -5.87
N VAL A 47 6.88 -10.28 -5.64
CA VAL A 47 6.35 -11.31 -6.53
C VAL A 47 5.16 -10.71 -7.26
N THR A 48 5.24 -10.62 -8.58
CA THR A 48 4.18 -10.04 -9.41
C THR A 48 4.09 -10.75 -10.75
N GLU A 49 2.90 -10.79 -11.34
CA GLU A 49 2.69 -11.25 -12.71
C GLU A 49 3.30 -10.26 -13.73
N GLY A 50 3.43 -8.99 -13.37
CA GLY A 50 4.12 -7.98 -14.17
C GLY A 50 4.05 -6.59 -13.56
N MET A 51 5.14 -5.83 -13.68
CA MET A 51 5.25 -4.47 -13.12
C MET A 51 4.21 -3.49 -13.67
N ASN A 52 3.69 -3.76 -14.87
CA ASN A 52 2.74 -2.88 -15.56
C ASN A 52 1.29 -3.41 -15.54
N MET A 53 1.00 -4.46 -14.76
CA MET A 53 -0.30 -5.15 -14.77
C MET A 53 -1.26 -4.71 -13.66
N GLY A 54 -0.82 -3.86 -12.74
CA GLY A 54 -1.63 -3.43 -11.60
C GLY A 54 -2.75 -2.45 -11.97
N THR A 55 -3.93 -2.62 -11.36
CA THR A 55 -5.09 -1.71 -11.50
C THR A 55 -4.74 -0.25 -11.19
N SER A 56 -3.89 0.00 -10.19
CA SER A 56 -3.42 1.34 -9.81
C SER A 56 -2.77 2.10 -10.98
N ARG A 57 -2.08 1.39 -11.88
CA ARG A 57 -1.46 1.98 -13.07
C ARG A 57 -2.49 2.35 -14.14
N ASN A 58 -3.51 1.52 -14.32
CA ASN A 58 -4.43 1.60 -15.46
C ASN A 58 -5.67 2.47 -15.20
N THR A 59 -6.06 2.65 -13.94
CA THR A 59 -7.32 3.31 -13.56
C THR A 59 -7.13 4.58 -12.75
N GLY A 60 -5.90 4.91 -12.35
CA GLY A 60 -5.63 6.08 -11.51
C GLY A 60 -6.40 6.08 -10.19
N SER A 61 -6.83 4.90 -9.69
CA SER A 61 -7.78 4.76 -8.58
C SER A 61 -7.34 5.49 -7.31
N ASP A 62 -6.04 5.67 -7.10
CA ASP A 62 -5.51 6.42 -5.95
C ASP A 62 -6.05 7.87 -5.92
N LYS A 63 -6.42 8.45 -7.06
CA LYS A 63 -7.01 9.81 -7.12
C LYS A 63 -8.43 9.93 -6.56
N GLN A 64 -9.13 8.81 -6.34
CA GLN A 64 -10.55 8.82 -6.00
C GLN A 64 -10.83 8.77 -4.48
N THR A 65 -9.80 8.59 -3.65
CA THR A 65 -9.98 8.42 -2.18
C THR A 65 -8.97 9.23 -1.37
N TYR A 66 -8.64 10.45 -1.80
CA TYR A 66 -7.79 11.31 -0.98
C TYR A 66 -8.62 12.08 0.04
N TYR A 67 -8.35 11.80 1.30
CA TYR A 67 -8.76 12.65 2.40
C TYR A 67 -7.57 13.50 2.82
N LYS A 68 -7.60 14.76 2.43
CA LYS A 68 -6.70 15.77 3.00
C LYS A 68 -7.38 16.28 4.26
N LEU A 69 -6.95 15.77 5.42
CA LEU A 69 -7.32 16.36 6.71
C LEU A 69 -7.20 17.88 6.61
N SER A 70 -8.27 18.61 6.92
CA SER A 70 -8.23 20.06 6.88
C SER A 70 -7.07 20.56 7.73
N THR A 71 -6.15 21.28 7.08
CA THR A 71 -5.09 22.06 7.74
C THR A 71 -5.48 23.53 7.84
N GLY A 72 -6.64 23.91 7.27
CA GLY A 72 -7.27 25.22 7.39
C GLY A 72 -8.12 25.26 8.65
N GLY A 73 -7.89 26.27 9.49
CA GLY A 73 -8.22 26.20 10.91
C GLY A 73 -9.71 26.21 11.29
N ASP A 74 -10.55 27.01 10.65
CA ASP A 74 -11.92 27.31 11.12
C ASP A 74 -12.97 26.25 10.78
N VAL A 75 -12.60 25.22 10.01
CA VAL A 75 -13.46 24.07 9.67
C VAL A 75 -13.03 22.84 10.46
N PRO A 76 -13.85 22.34 11.42
CA PRO A 76 -13.55 21.11 12.13
C PRO A 76 -13.51 19.93 11.17
N ASP A 77 -12.46 19.15 11.24
CA ASP A 77 -12.30 17.92 10.46
C ASP A 77 -11.56 16.88 11.32
N SER A 78 -11.90 15.60 11.16
CA SER A 78 -11.21 14.54 11.88
C SER A 78 -11.26 13.20 11.13
N PRO A 79 -10.24 12.34 11.31
CA PRO A 79 -10.27 11.01 10.72
C PRO A 79 -11.50 10.18 11.13
N LEU A 80 -12.06 10.45 12.32
CA LEU A 80 -13.25 9.75 12.80
C LEU A 80 -14.51 10.16 12.02
N GLU A 81 -14.67 11.45 11.73
CA GLU A 81 -15.81 11.91 10.94
C GLU A 81 -15.69 11.42 9.48
N MET A 82 -14.49 11.49 8.89
CA MET A 82 -14.24 10.89 7.56
C MET A 82 -14.53 9.38 7.54
N ALA A 83 -14.17 8.65 8.61
CA ALA A 83 -14.44 7.23 8.71
C ALA A 83 -15.95 6.92 8.75
N LYS A 84 -16.74 7.75 9.45
CA LYS A 84 -18.21 7.64 9.45
C LYS A 84 -18.76 7.88 8.05
N ASP A 85 -18.32 8.93 7.37
CA ASP A 85 -18.76 9.24 6.00
C ASP A 85 -18.48 8.08 5.02
N LEU A 86 -17.29 7.48 5.10
CA LEU A 86 -16.91 6.31 4.30
C LEU A 86 -17.76 5.07 4.65
N MET A 87 -18.02 4.84 5.93
CA MET A 87 -18.82 3.71 6.42
C MET A 87 -20.30 3.85 6.03
N ASP A 88 -20.86 5.06 6.09
CA ASP A 88 -22.26 5.36 5.75
C ASP A 88 -22.57 5.07 4.28
N GLY A 89 -21.55 5.05 3.41
CA GLY A 89 -21.65 4.54 2.04
C GLY A 89 -21.91 3.03 1.92
N GLY A 90 -21.86 2.27 3.02
CA GLY A 90 -22.27 0.86 3.13
C GLY A 90 -21.30 -0.17 2.51
N SER A 91 -20.19 0.28 1.92
CA SER A 91 -19.24 -0.58 1.20
C SER A 91 -17.88 -0.72 1.92
N MET A 92 -17.78 -0.26 3.17
CA MET A 92 -16.53 -0.24 3.93
C MET A 92 -16.78 -0.50 5.41
N HIS A 93 -15.99 -1.37 6.04
CA HIS A 93 -16.02 -1.56 7.49
C HIS A 93 -15.42 -0.34 8.20
N GLY A 94 -16.03 0.06 9.33
CA GLY A 94 -15.65 1.29 10.03
C GLY A 94 -14.21 1.34 10.55
N ASP A 95 -13.64 0.18 10.92
CA ASP A 95 -12.24 0.06 11.37
C ASP A 95 -11.24 0.27 10.22
N ILE A 96 -11.53 -0.28 9.04
CA ILE A 96 -10.76 -0.03 7.82
C ILE A 96 -10.91 1.44 7.42
N ALA A 97 -12.13 1.98 7.47
CA ALA A 97 -12.41 3.39 7.16
C ALA A 97 -11.60 4.35 8.04
N LEU A 98 -11.54 4.06 9.34
CA LEU A 98 -10.73 4.83 10.28
C LEU A 98 -9.23 4.75 9.99
N THR A 99 -8.74 3.56 9.63
CA THR A 99 -7.32 3.35 9.30
C THR A 99 -6.92 4.13 8.05
N GLU A 100 -7.74 4.06 7.00
CA GLU A 100 -7.56 4.79 5.74
C GLU A 100 -7.61 6.31 6.00
N ALA A 101 -8.64 6.80 6.70
CA ALA A 101 -8.79 8.22 7.02
C ALA A 101 -7.60 8.76 7.84
N ALA A 102 -7.15 8.03 8.86
CA ALA A 102 -6.03 8.44 9.71
C ALA A 102 -4.69 8.44 8.96
N SER A 103 -4.54 7.57 7.97
CA SER A 103 -3.28 7.41 7.21
C SER A 103 -3.25 8.22 5.91
N SER A 104 -4.40 8.70 5.43
CA SER A 104 -4.54 9.36 4.13
C SER A 104 -3.60 10.55 3.96
N PHE A 105 -3.47 11.41 4.98
CA PHE A 105 -2.55 12.56 4.95
C PHE A 105 -1.08 12.15 4.75
N ARG A 106 -0.63 11.07 5.41
CA ARG A 106 0.74 10.56 5.24
C ARG A 106 0.96 9.98 3.85
N GLY A 107 -0.02 9.25 3.32
CA GLY A 107 0.01 8.75 1.95
C GLY A 107 0.12 9.89 0.94
N PHE A 108 -0.68 10.93 1.11
CA PHE A 108 -0.66 12.12 0.26
C PHE A 108 0.69 12.86 0.29
N ALA A 109 1.23 13.12 1.49
CA ALA A 109 2.54 13.77 1.62
C ALA A 109 3.64 12.97 0.89
N LYS A 110 3.62 11.63 1.00
CA LYS A 110 4.57 10.78 0.29
C LYS A 110 4.46 10.91 -1.23
N LEU A 111 3.25 11.03 -1.77
CA LEU A 111 3.06 11.24 -3.22
C LEU A 111 3.62 12.61 -3.68
N ILE A 112 3.51 13.64 -2.84
CA ILE A 112 4.16 14.94 -3.09
C ILE A 112 5.68 14.75 -3.17
N ASP A 113 6.27 14.06 -2.18
CA ASP A 113 7.71 13.81 -2.14
C ASP A 113 8.20 12.98 -3.36
N LEU A 114 7.34 12.11 -3.89
CA LEU A 114 7.60 11.35 -5.13
C LEU A 114 7.42 12.17 -6.41
N GLY A 115 6.97 13.43 -6.32
CA GLY A 115 6.84 14.35 -7.45
C GLY A 115 5.55 14.19 -8.27
N VAL A 116 4.48 13.65 -7.68
CA VAL A 116 3.18 13.58 -8.35
C VAL A 116 2.63 15.00 -8.58
N PRO A 117 2.24 15.38 -9.82
CA PRO A 117 1.69 16.70 -10.11
C PRO A 117 0.20 16.74 -9.76
N PHE A 118 -0.12 17.30 -8.59
CA PHE A 118 -1.49 17.53 -8.11
C PHE A 118 -2.09 18.82 -8.65
#